data_AF-A0A6M3LGX4-F1
#
_entry.id   AF-A0A6M3LGX4-F1
#
_cell.length_a   1.000
_cell.length_b   1.000
_cell.length_c   1.000
_cell.angle_alpha   90.00
_cell.angle_beta   90.00
_cell.angle_gamma   90.00
#
_symmetry.space_group_name_H-M   'P 1'
#
loop_
_entity.id
_entity.type
_entity.pdbx_description
1 polymer ?
#
loop_
_entity_poly.entity_id
_entity_poly.type
_entity_poly.pdbx_seq_one_letter_code
_entity_poly.pdbx_strand_id
1 'polypeptide(L)'
;MTIKRLEDYTNSELLDLTNDEVEQLIDMECAHNGVRLLPDLPKKPEVFKAERDATIFSVGGIEFLDPGEAQEVADFINTKRRAKTGYVPGPGYESMLKGQENTDMVSMLTKSVYSEAFYNTIASQKAQADAQMKDYTAAKKDYDEIVKERTDITEDVLDRIKLARLERQRLDMLCNEARRYMSLALADKEIAKRFMLDARKEHADLINAHFDEWVIENVRKVVSEAA
;
A
#
# COMPACT_ATOMS: atom_id res chain seq x y z
N MET A 1 -23.41 6.48 16.86
CA MET A 1 -23.10 7.48 17.91
C MET A 1 -22.86 8.85 17.27
N THR A 2 -22.86 9.94 18.04
CA THR A 2 -22.35 11.23 17.54
C THR A 2 -20.83 11.16 17.49
N ILE A 3 -20.21 11.43 16.35
CA ILE A 3 -18.75 11.44 16.21
C ILE A 3 -18.18 12.68 16.86
N LYS A 4 -17.11 12.49 17.64
CA LYS A 4 -16.38 13.53 18.38
C LYS A 4 -14.91 13.53 17.98
N ARG A 5 -14.13 14.49 18.47
CA ARG A 5 -12.67 14.51 18.20
C ARG A 5 -12.00 13.28 18.80
N LEU A 6 -10.93 12.79 18.17
CA LEU A 6 -10.16 11.64 18.64
C LEU A 6 -9.71 11.81 20.11
N GLU A 7 -9.33 13.03 20.49
CA GLU A 7 -8.90 13.38 21.85
C GLU A 7 -10.02 13.27 22.90
N ASP A 8 -11.29 13.39 22.49
CA ASP A 8 -12.44 13.33 23.38
C ASP A 8 -12.92 11.89 23.63
N TYR A 9 -12.37 10.90 22.92
CA TYR A 9 -12.71 9.50 23.12
C TYR A 9 -12.00 8.90 24.34
N THR A 10 -12.79 8.26 25.20
CA THR A 10 -12.27 7.32 26.19
C THR A 10 -11.87 6.02 25.51
N ASN A 11 -10.97 5.27 26.15
CA ASN A 11 -10.55 3.97 25.64
C ASN A 11 -11.72 3.00 25.45
N SER A 12 -12.73 3.00 26.34
CA SER A 12 -13.90 2.14 26.18
C SER A 12 -14.69 2.49 24.92
N GLU A 13 -14.92 3.78 24.66
CA GLU A 13 -15.66 4.21 23.47
C GLU A 13 -14.90 3.87 22.18
N LEU A 14 -13.55 4.00 22.17
CA LEU A 14 -12.73 3.60 21.03
C LEU A 14 -12.83 2.11 20.70
N LEU A 15 -12.97 1.27 21.74
CA LEU A 15 -13.06 -0.18 21.59
C LEU A 15 -14.42 -0.63 21.06
N ASP A 16 -15.46 0.17 21.29
CA ASP A 16 -16.82 -0.09 20.86
C ASP A 16 -17.13 0.41 19.44
N LEU A 17 -16.20 1.16 18.82
CA LEU A 17 -16.36 1.65 17.45
C LEU A 17 -16.42 0.49 16.45
N THR A 18 -17.40 0.57 15.55
CA THR A 18 -17.45 -0.27 14.34
C THR A 18 -16.43 0.22 13.30
N ASN A 19 -16.10 -0.62 12.31
CA ASN A 19 -15.20 -0.22 11.23
C ASN A 19 -15.70 1.03 10.48
N ASP A 20 -17.01 1.12 10.22
CA ASP A 20 -17.61 2.28 9.56
C ASP A 20 -17.48 3.54 10.41
N GLU A 21 -17.64 3.43 11.74
CA GLU A 21 -17.46 4.58 12.64
C GLU A 21 -15.99 4.99 12.77
N VAL A 22 -15.04 4.04 12.65
CA VAL A 22 -13.61 4.36 12.56
C VAL A 22 -13.28 5.12 11.28
N GLU A 23 -13.80 4.70 10.13
CA GLU A 23 -13.61 5.42 8.86
C GLU A 23 -14.21 6.83 8.94
N GLN A 24 -15.41 6.98 9.51
CA GLN A 24 -16.01 8.30 9.71
C GLN A 24 -15.22 9.17 10.70
N LEU A 25 -14.60 8.59 11.72
CA LEU A 25 -13.69 9.29 12.64
C LEU A 25 -12.44 9.78 11.88
N ILE A 26 -11.84 8.96 11.03
CA ILE A 26 -10.70 9.35 10.18
C ILE A 26 -11.10 10.50 9.25
N ASP A 27 -12.25 10.42 8.59
CA ASP A 27 -12.75 11.48 7.72
C ASP A 27 -12.96 12.80 8.46
N MET A 28 -13.50 12.73 9.68
CA MET A 28 -13.74 13.89 10.53
C MET A 28 -12.42 14.53 11.00
N GLU A 29 -11.43 13.73 11.40
CA GLU A 29 -10.09 14.26 11.73
C GLU A 29 -9.37 14.82 10.50
N CYS A 30 -9.49 14.19 9.33
CA CYS A 30 -8.96 14.73 8.08
C CYS A 30 -9.58 16.10 7.77
N ALA A 31 -10.91 16.21 7.86
CA ALA A 31 -11.61 17.47 7.63
C ALA A 31 -11.17 18.58 8.60
N HIS A 32 -10.96 18.27 9.88
CA HIS A 32 -10.43 19.23 10.85
C HIS A 32 -9.01 19.70 10.56
N ASN A 33 -8.18 18.82 9.99
CA ASN A 33 -6.81 19.14 9.61
C ASN A 33 -6.68 19.73 8.19
N GLY A 34 -7.81 19.98 7.51
CA GLY A 34 -7.83 20.52 6.14
C GLY A 34 -7.36 19.53 5.07
N VAL A 35 -7.31 18.24 5.40
CA VAL A 35 -6.99 17.15 4.47
C VAL A 35 -8.24 16.71 3.72
N ARG A 36 -8.11 16.44 2.43
CA ARG A 36 -9.22 16.08 1.55
C ARG A 36 -9.86 14.74 1.98
N LEU A 37 -11.17 14.64 1.81
CA LEU A 37 -11.87 13.36 1.93
C LEU A 37 -11.40 12.40 0.83
N LEU A 38 -11.32 11.12 1.16
CA LEU A 38 -10.93 10.11 0.19
C LEU A 38 -12.07 9.95 -0.84
N PRO A 39 -11.85 10.24 -2.13
CA PRO A 39 -12.86 10.00 -3.15
C PRO A 39 -12.97 8.50 -3.46
N ASP A 40 -13.99 8.10 -4.21
CA ASP A 40 -14.08 6.74 -4.73
C ASP A 40 -12.83 6.36 -5.53
N LEU A 41 -12.36 5.13 -5.35
CA LEU A 41 -11.25 4.59 -6.14
C LEU A 41 -11.60 4.69 -7.64
N PRO A 42 -10.79 5.42 -8.45
CA PRO A 42 -11.05 5.54 -9.87
C PRO A 42 -11.11 4.17 -10.55
N LYS A 43 -12.17 3.93 -11.31
CA LYS A 43 -12.33 2.68 -12.05
C LYS A 43 -11.51 2.73 -13.32
N LYS A 44 -10.65 1.73 -13.51
CA LYS A 44 -9.87 1.60 -14.74
C LYS A 44 -10.82 1.36 -15.92
N PRO A 45 -10.77 2.18 -16.98
CA PRO A 45 -11.63 1.98 -18.13
C PRO A 45 -11.27 0.71 -18.88
N GLU A 46 -12.28 -0.01 -19.37
CA GLU A 46 -12.11 -1.04 -20.38
C GLU A 46 -11.92 -0.35 -21.73
N VAL A 47 -10.67 -0.31 -22.18
CA VAL A 47 -10.30 0.36 -23.42
C VAL A 47 -10.19 -0.63 -24.58
N PHE A 48 -10.54 -0.15 -25.77
CA PHE A 48 -10.37 -0.88 -27.01
C PHE A 48 -8.90 -1.29 -27.23
N LYS A 49 -8.68 -2.56 -27.57
CA LYS A 49 -7.37 -3.10 -27.94
C LYS A 49 -7.50 -3.84 -29.28
N ALA A 50 -6.95 -3.26 -30.34
CA ALA A 50 -6.79 -3.93 -31.61
C ALA A 50 -5.49 -4.73 -31.65
N GLU A 51 -5.56 -5.95 -32.17
CA GLU A 51 -4.37 -6.68 -32.58
C GLU A 51 -3.77 -6.07 -33.85
N ARG A 52 -2.45 -6.17 -33.98
CA ARG A 52 -1.72 -5.66 -35.13
C ARG A 52 -1.92 -6.62 -36.31
N ASP A 53 -2.22 -6.09 -37.49
CA ASP A 53 -2.65 -6.86 -38.67
C ASP A 53 -1.56 -7.02 -39.74
N ALA A 54 -0.42 -6.35 -39.57
CA ALA A 54 0.70 -6.42 -40.51
C ALA A 54 2.01 -6.78 -39.79
N THR A 55 2.96 -7.29 -40.57
CA THR A 55 4.31 -7.60 -40.11
C THR A 55 5.31 -6.97 -41.05
N ILE A 56 6.35 -6.36 -40.50
CA ILE A 56 7.49 -5.79 -41.23
C ILE A 56 8.79 -6.33 -40.67
N PHE A 57 9.86 -6.21 -41.46
CA PHE A 57 11.19 -6.72 -41.14
C PHE A 57 12.18 -5.55 -41.09
N SER A 58 12.93 -5.44 -40.00
CA SER A 58 13.83 -4.32 -39.72
C SER A 58 15.28 -4.76 -39.76
N VAL A 59 16.11 -4.05 -40.52
CA VAL A 59 17.56 -4.29 -40.62
C VAL A 59 18.28 -2.96 -40.57
N GLY A 60 19.08 -2.75 -39.52
CA GLY A 60 19.90 -1.52 -39.39
C GLY A 60 19.10 -0.21 -39.42
N GLY A 61 17.83 -0.23 -39.02
CA GLY A 61 16.93 0.93 -39.03
C GLY A 61 16.19 1.17 -40.35
N ILE A 62 16.34 0.28 -41.33
CA ILE A 62 15.55 0.25 -42.57
C ILE A 62 14.46 -0.82 -42.43
N GLU A 63 13.26 -0.52 -42.90
CA GLU A 63 12.09 -1.39 -42.80
C GLU A 63 11.70 -1.98 -44.16
N PHE A 64 11.36 -3.26 -44.18
CA PHE A 64 11.05 -4.06 -45.36
C PHE A 64 9.71 -4.77 -45.18
N LEU A 65 9.00 -4.97 -46.30
CA LEU A 65 7.77 -5.77 -46.33
C LEU A 65 8.05 -7.24 -46.64
N ASP A 66 9.09 -7.51 -47.44
CA ASP A 66 9.51 -8.86 -47.79
C ASP A 66 10.68 -9.32 -46.89
N PRO A 67 10.58 -10.52 -46.27
CA PRO A 67 11.65 -11.04 -45.41
C PRO A 67 12.91 -11.44 -46.19
N GLY A 68 12.79 -11.79 -47.48
CA GLY A 68 13.92 -12.13 -48.33
C GLY A 68 14.75 -10.89 -48.66
N GLU A 69 14.11 -9.78 -49.04
CA GLU A 69 14.77 -8.49 -49.25
C GLU A 69 15.47 -8.00 -47.97
N ALA A 70 14.81 -8.11 -46.82
CA ALA A 70 15.40 -7.78 -45.54
C ALA A 70 16.65 -8.62 -45.26
N GLN A 71 16.55 -9.94 -45.45
CA GLN A 71 17.67 -10.85 -45.23
C GLN A 71 18.83 -10.58 -46.17
N GLU A 72 18.57 -10.29 -47.45
CA GLU A 72 19.60 -9.94 -48.43
C GLU A 72 20.37 -8.68 -47.99
N VAL A 73 19.66 -7.66 -47.50
CA VAL A 73 20.29 -6.45 -46.98
C VAL A 73 21.11 -6.73 -45.71
N ALA A 74 20.59 -7.55 -44.80
CA ALA A 74 21.33 -7.94 -43.59
C ALA A 74 22.64 -8.67 -43.95
N ASP A 75 22.56 -9.64 -44.85
CA ASP A 75 23.71 -10.39 -45.33
C ASP A 75 24.71 -9.47 -46.03
N PHE A 76 24.24 -8.58 -46.91
CA PHE A 76 25.06 -7.62 -47.60
C PHE A 76 25.80 -6.68 -46.63
N ILE A 77 25.11 -6.10 -45.65
CA ILE A 77 25.71 -5.22 -44.64
C ILE A 77 26.78 -5.97 -43.86
N ASN A 78 26.53 -7.24 -43.52
CA ASN A 78 27.49 -8.08 -42.82
C ASN A 78 28.76 -8.40 -43.64
N THR A 79 28.74 -8.22 -44.97
CA THR A 79 29.97 -8.31 -45.80
C THR A 79 30.85 -7.04 -45.76
N LYS A 80 30.35 -5.93 -45.21
CA LYS A 80 31.04 -4.63 -45.25
C LYS A 80 31.80 -4.37 -43.96
N ARG A 81 32.91 -3.63 -44.08
CA ARG A 81 33.60 -3.05 -42.93
C ARG A 81 32.78 -1.88 -42.41
N ARG A 82 32.27 -2.00 -41.18
CA ARG A 82 31.47 -0.97 -40.50
C ARG A 82 32.32 -0.19 -39.51
N ALA A 83 32.01 1.09 -39.36
CA ALA A 83 32.66 1.99 -38.41
C ALA A 83 31.82 2.10 -37.14
N LYS A 84 32.48 2.05 -35.99
CA LYS A 84 31.87 2.34 -34.69
C LYS A 84 32.12 3.80 -34.34
N THR A 85 31.06 4.56 -34.14
CA THR A 85 31.15 5.95 -33.67
C THR A 85 30.91 6.03 -32.17
N GLY A 86 31.33 7.14 -31.57
CA GLY A 86 31.02 7.48 -30.19
C GLY A 86 30.91 8.97 -30.01
N TYR A 87 30.53 9.39 -28.81
CA TYR A 87 30.33 10.78 -28.47
C TYR A 87 31.62 11.43 -27.94
N VAL A 88 31.90 12.66 -28.35
CA VAL A 88 32.95 13.50 -27.76
C VAL A 88 32.35 14.31 -26.60
N PRO A 89 32.78 14.09 -25.34
CA PRO A 89 32.27 14.84 -24.20
C PRO A 89 32.51 16.35 -24.34
N GLY A 90 31.45 17.14 -24.29
CA GLY A 90 31.50 18.60 -24.41
C GLY A 90 30.22 19.21 -24.99
N PRO A 91 30.14 20.54 -25.05
CA PRO A 91 29.08 21.24 -25.77
C PRO A 91 29.28 21.04 -27.29
N GLY A 92 28.22 20.66 -28.03
CA GLY A 92 28.26 20.62 -29.51
C GLY A 92 27.81 19.32 -30.18
N TYR A 93 27.50 18.27 -29.42
CA TYR A 93 27.06 16.97 -29.95
C TYR A 93 27.97 16.35 -31.03
N GLU A 94 29.29 16.46 -30.86
CA GLU A 94 30.25 15.94 -31.83
C GLU A 94 30.45 14.43 -31.73
N SER A 95 30.67 13.79 -32.89
CA SER A 95 30.92 12.35 -33.00
C SER A 95 32.38 12.06 -33.34
N MET A 96 32.95 11.03 -32.70
CA MET A 96 34.29 10.52 -32.98
C MET A 96 34.24 9.09 -33.52
N LEU A 97 35.18 8.75 -34.42
CA LEU A 97 35.41 7.38 -34.84
C LEU A 97 36.10 6.60 -33.71
N LYS A 98 35.44 5.57 -33.17
CA LYS A 98 35.98 4.70 -32.12
C LYS A 98 36.68 3.45 -32.67
N GLY A 99 36.52 3.15 -33.95
CA GLY A 99 37.16 2.00 -34.60
C GLY A 99 36.23 1.29 -35.58
N GLN A 100 36.50 0.01 -35.85
CA GLN A 100 35.63 -0.84 -36.65
C GLN A 100 34.67 -1.63 -35.76
N GLU A 101 33.45 -1.82 -36.26
CA GLU A 101 32.41 -2.65 -35.65
C GLU A 101 32.57 -4.07 -36.16
N ASN A 102 33.35 -4.90 -35.45
CA ASN A 102 33.77 -6.22 -35.95
C ASN A 102 33.08 -7.41 -35.30
N THR A 103 32.16 -7.21 -34.35
CA THR A 103 31.55 -8.31 -33.57
C THR A 103 30.03 -8.42 -33.69
N ASP A 104 29.32 -7.33 -33.97
CA ASP A 104 27.86 -7.32 -33.85
C ASP A 104 27.27 -7.51 -35.25
N MET A 105 26.83 -8.74 -35.57
CA MET A 105 26.11 -9.00 -36.82
C MET A 105 24.82 -8.21 -36.86
N VAL A 106 24.54 -7.53 -37.98
CA VAL A 106 23.23 -6.95 -38.21
C VAL A 106 22.26 -8.09 -38.47
N SER A 107 21.23 -8.20 -37.65
CA SER A 107 20.17 -9.19 -37.79
C SER A 107 18.88 -8.55 -38.26
N MET A 108 18.05 -9.35 -38.90
CA MET A 108 16.67 -9.01 -39.21
C MET A 108 15.81 -9.14 -37.94
N LEU A 109 15.01 -8.11 -37.66
CA LEU A 109 14.03 -8.11 -36.58
C LEU A 109 12.61 -8.09 -37.15
N THR A 110 11.75 -8.98 -36.68
CA THR A 110 10.33 -9.00 -37.04
C THR A 110 9.54 -8.07 -36.13
N LYS A 111 8.72 -7.19 -36.72
CA LYS A 111 7.84 -6.25 -36.00
C LYS A 111 6.40 -6.43 -36.47
N SER A 112 5.49 -6.71 -35.55
CA SER A 112 4.06 -6.57 -35.83
C SER A 112 3.67 -5.10 -35.76
N VAL A 113 2.91 -4.61 -36.74
CA VAL A 113 2.46 -3.21 -36.89
C VAL A 113 1.01 -3.16 -37.37
N TYR A 114 0.37 -1.99 -37.27
CA TYR A 114 -0.91 -1.78 -37.94
C TYR A 114 -0.67 -1.40 -39.39
N SER A 115 -1.37 -2.01 -40.34
CA SER A 115 -1.43 -1.48 -41.70
C SER A 115 -2.10 -0.11 -41.68
N GLU A 116 -1.77 0.75 -42.64
CA GLU A 116 -2.39 2.07 -42.75
C GLU A 116 -3.92 1.97 -42.90
N ALA A 117 -4.38 1.05 -43.76
CA ALA A 117 -5.79 0.80 -43.99
C ALA A 117 -6.51 0.40 -42.71
N PHE A 118 -5.96 -0.55 -41.95
CA PHE A 118 -6.57 -0.98 -40.69
C PHE A 118 -6.48 0.11 -39.62
N TYR A 119 -5.34 0.77 -39.47
CA TYR A 119 -5.16 1.88 -38.53
C TYR A 119 -6.22 2.97 -38.73
N ASN A 120 -6.50 3.35 -39.98
CA ASN A 120 -7.52 4.35 -40.29
C ASN A 120 -8.94 3.94 -39.85
N THR A 121 -9.23 2.64 -39.76
CA THR A 121 -10.52 2.15 -39.24
C THR A 121 -10.62 2.20 -37.72
N ILE A 122 -9.48 2.09 -37.01
CA ILE A 122 -9.43 2.05 -35.54
C ILE A 122 -8.92 3.35 -34.90
N ALA A 123 -8.48 4.34 -35.68
CA ALA A 123 -7.79 5.53 -35.19
C ALA A 123 -8.62 6.31 -34.16
N SER A 124 -9.92 6.49 -34.40
CA SER A 124 -10.82 7.17 -33.47
C SER A 124 -11.00 6.41 -32.15
N GLN A 125 -11.17 5.09 -32.23
CA GLN A 125 -11.29 4.22 -31.05
C GLN A 125 -10.01 4.23 -30.22
N LYS A 126 -8.85 4.24 -30.89
CA LYS A 126 -7.55 4.35 -30.24
C LYS A 126 -7.37 5.70 -29.55
N ALA A 127 -7.72 6.80 -30.21
CA ALA A 127 -7.67 8.13 -29.62
C ALA A 127 -8.59 8.25 -28.39
N GLN A 128 -9.79 7.67 -28.46
CA GLN A 128 -10.72 7.62 -27.32
C GLN A 128 -10.15 6.79 -26.17
N ALA A 129 -9.59 5.61 -26.46
CA ALA A 129 -8.93 4.76 -25.47
C ALA A 129 -7.77 5.49 -24.77
N ASP A 130 -6.94 6.21 -25.53
CA ASP A 130 -5.82 6.99 -24.99
C ASP A 130 -6.31 8.14 -24.09
N ALA A 131 -7.38 8.84 -24.50
CA ALA A 131 -8.00 9.89 -23.69
C ALA A 131 -8.57 9.35 -22.37
N GLN A 132 -9.35 8.26 -22.42
CA GLN A 132 -9.90 7.60 -21.24
C GLN A 132 -8.80 7.14 -20.27
N MET A 133 -7.70 6.59 -20.80
CA MET A 133 -6.58 6.14 -19.98
C MET A 133 -5.81 7.32 -19.37
N LYS A 134 -5.71 8.45 -20.08
CA LYS A 134 -5.12 9.68 -19.56
C LYS A 134 -5.95 10.24 -18.40
N ASP A 135 -7.26 10.32 -18.55
CA ASP A 135 -8.17 10.80 -17.51
C ASP A 135 -8.13 9.89 -16.28
N TYR A 136 -8.17 8.57 -16.48
CA TYR A 136 -7.98 7.59 -15.40
C TYR A 136 -6.64 7.76 -14.69
N THR A 137 -5.54 7.96 -15.44
CA THR A 137 -4.20 8.11 -14.85
C THR A 137 -4.10 9.38 -14.01
N ALA A 138 -4.69 10.48 -14.48
CA ALA A 138 -4.77 11.72 -13.72
C ALA A 138 -5.60 11.56 -12.44
N ALA A 139 -6.80 10.96 -12.54
CA ALA A 139 -7.66 10.69 -11.40
C ALA A 139 -7.02 9.73 -10.39
N LYS A 140 -6.33 8.68 -10.87
CA LYS A 140 -5.63 7.72 -10.01
C LYS A 140 -4.47 8.37 -9.26
N LYS A 141 -3.73 9.27 -9.94
CA LYS A 141 -2.65 10.03 -9.32
C LYS A 141 -3.19 10.94 -8.21
N ASP A 142 -4.26 11.69 -8.47
CA ASP A 142 -4.89 12.55 -7.45
C ASP A 142 -5.43 11.73 -6.26
N TYR A 143 -6.09 10.60 -6.53
CA TYR A 143 -6.50 9.64 -5.49
C TYR A 143 -5.30 9.19 -4.63
N ASP A 144 -4.20 8.79 -5.26
CA ASP A 144 -3.01 8.32 -4.55
C ASP A 144 -2.34 9.42 -3.71
N GLU A 145 -2.37 10.66 -4.20
CA GLU A 145 -1.91 11.82 -3.45
C GLU A 145 -2.79 12.06 -2.21
N ILE A 146 -4.12 11.96 -2.33
CA ILE A 146 -5.05 12.08 -1.19
C ILE A 146 -4.83 10.95 -0.17
N VAL A 147 -4.67 9.69 -0.62
CA VAL A 147 -4.34 8.57 0.28
C VAL A 147 -3.08 8.88 1.09
N LYS A 148 -2.05 9.41 0.43
CA LYS A 148 -0.79 9.76 1.09
C LYS A 148 -0.97 10.90 2.09
N GLU A 149 -1.70 11.96 1.74
CA GLU A 149 -2.02 13.07 2.64
C GLU A 149 -2.74 12.60 3.91
N ARG A 150 -3.59 11.58 3.79
CA ARG A 150 -4.39 11.02 4.89
C ARG A 150 -3.66 10.00 5.76
N THR A 151 -2.49 9.53 5.33
CA THR A 151 -1.81 8.38 5.96
C THR A 151 -1.51 8.66 7.43
N ASP A 152 -0.89 9.80 7.74
CA ASP A 152 -0.50 10.14 9.11
C ASP A 152 -1.72 10.20 10.06
N ILE A 153 -2.81 10.85 9.62
CA ILE A 153 -4.05 10.95 10.41
C ILE A 153 -4.71 9.57 10.61
N THR A 154 -4.69 8.75 9.57
CA THR A 154 -5.22 7.39 9.63
C THR A 154 -4.43 6.55 10.63
N GLU A 155 -3.09 6.64 10.57
CA GLU A 155 -2.20 5.95 11.50
C GLU A 155 -2.44 6.41 12.94
N ASP A 156 -2.57 7.72 13.20
CA ASP A 156 -2.83 8.26 14.54
C ASP A 156 -4.13 7.71 15.15
N VAL A 157 -5.22 7.67 14.38
CA VAL A 157 -6.51 7.10 14.84
C VAL A 157 -6.35 5.61 15.15
N LEU A 158 -5.74 4.85 14.24
CA LEU A 158 -5.59 3.40 14.39
C LEU A 158 -4.64 3.04 15.55
N ASP A 159 -3.56 3.80 15.74
CA ASP A 159 -2.64 3.61 16.85
C ASP A 159 -3.30 3.95 18.18
N ARG A 160 -4.14 4.99 18.25
CA ARG A 160 -4.91 5.29 19.47
C ARG A 160 -5.86 4.16 19.84
N ILE A 161 -6.57 3.58 18.87
CA ILE A 161 -7.44 2.40 19.08
C ILE A 161 -6.60 1.19 19.52
N LYS A 162 -5.45 0.96 18.89
CA LYS A 162 -4.53 -0.12 19.25
C LYS A 162 -4.00 0.03 20.68
N LEU A 163 -3.63 1.23 21.11
CA LEU A 163 -3.22 1.51 22.48
C LEU A 163 -4.35 1.20 23.46
N ALA A 164 -5.59 1.63 23.17
CA ALA A 164 -6.75 1.28 23.98
C ALA A 164 -6.95 -0.26 24.10
N ARG A 165 -6.72 -1.01 23.02
CA ARG A 165 -6.77 -2.49 23.03
C ARG A 165 -5.67 -3.09 23.91
N LEU A 166 -4.44 -2.60 23.79
CA LEU A 166 -3.32 -3.08 24.59
C LEU A 166 -3.52 -2.79 26.09
N GLU A 167 -4.01 -1.59 26.43
CA GLU A 167 -4.33 -1.24 27.81
C GLU A 167 -5.45 -2.12 28.37
N ARG A 168 -6.50 -2.39 27.57
CA ARG A 168 -7.57 -3.31 27.98
C ARG A 168 -7.05 -4.71 28.22
N GLN A 169 -6.24 -5.25 27.30
CA GLN A 169 -5.60 -6.57 27.46
C GLN A 169 -4.73 -6.64 28.73
N ARG A 170 -3.98 -5.57 29.02
CA ARG A 170 -3.18 -5.48 30.25
C ARG A 170 -4.06 -5.54 31.49
N LEU A 171 -5.16 -4.78 31.52
CA LEU A 171 -6.10 -4.79 32.64
C LEU A 171 -6.78 -6.16 32.80
N ASP A 172 -7.19 -6.80 31.72
CA ASP A 172 -7.81 -8.14 31.76
C ASP A 172 -6.81 -9.19 32.27
N MET A 173 -5.53 -9.11 31.87
CA MET A 173 -4.46 -9.96 32.40
C MET A 173 -4.28 -9.76 33.91
N LEU A 174 -4.15 -8.50 34.36
CA LEU A 174 -3.97 -8.18 35.78
C LEU A 174 -5.18 -8.61 36.61
N CYS A 175 -6.40 -8.40 36.10
CA CYS A 175 -7.62 -8.87 36.75
C CYS A 175 -7.62 -10.40 36.92
N ASN A 176 -7.21 -11.15 35.88
CA ASN A 176 -7.13 -12.61 35.95
C ASN A 176 -6.03 -13.08 36.91
N GLU A 177 -4.89 -12.40 36.96
CA GLU A 177 -3.83 -12.68 37.95
C GLU A 177 -4.31 -12.41 39.38
N ALA A 178 -4.97 -11.28 39.63
CA ALA A 178 -5.54 -10.93 40.93
C ALA A 178 -6.51 -12.02 41.41
N ARG A 179 -7.38 -12.52 40.51
CA ARG A 179 -8.29 -13.63 40.78
C ARG A 179 -7.57 -14.93 41.16
N ARG A 180 -6.45 -15.24 40.53
CA ARG A 180 -5.62 -16.42 40.86
C ARG A 180 -4.91 -16.26 42.20
N TYR A 181 -4.37 -15.08 42.50
CA TYR A 181 -3.75 -14.80 43.80
C TYR A 181 -4.76 -14.88 44.94
N MET A 182 -6.01 -14.44 44.73
CA MET A 182 -7.09 -14.64 45.71
C MET A 182 -7.34 -16.12 46.04
N SER A 183 -7.33 -17.00 45.03
CA SER A 183 -7.45 -18.44 45.27
C SER A 183 -6.26 -19.00 46.04
N LEU A 184 -5.03 -18.57 45.72
CA LEU A 184 -3.81 -19.02 46.42
C LEU A 184 -3.70 -18.51 47.85
N ALA A 185 -4.20 -17.31 48.11
CA ALA A 185 -4.23 -16.71 49.44
C ALA A 185 -5.43 -17.16 50.29
N LEU A 186 -6.18 -18.19 49.86
CA LEU A 186 -7.37 -18.70 50.56
C LEU A 186 -8.39 -17.59 50.86
N ALA A 187 -8.63 -16.74 49.86
CA ALA A 187 -9.49 -15.56 49.92
C ALA A 187 -9.02 -14.42 50.87
N ASP A 188 -7.80 -14.50 51.41
CA ASP A 188 -7.17 -13.36 52.10
C ASP A 188 -6.70 -12.32 51.08
N LYS A 189 -7.45 -11.21 51.03
CA LYS A 189 -7.24 -10.12 50.10
C LYS A 189 -5.91 -9.39 50.31
N GLU A 190 -5.47 -9.20 51.54
CA GLU A 190 -4.24 -8.46 51.83
C GLU A 190 -3.02 -9.29 51.43
N ILE A 191 -3.06 -10.60 51.71
CA ILE A 191 -2.02 -11.54 51.27
C ILE A 191 -2.00 -11.63 49.73
N ALA A 192 -3.15 -11.76 49.08
CA ALA A 192 -3.25 -11.82 47.63
C ALA A 192 -2.73 -10.55 46.95
N LYS A 193 -3.10 -9.37 47.46
CA LYS A 193 -2.62 -8.07 46.96
C LYS A 193 -1.11 -7.95 47.12
N ARG A 194 -0.58 -8.37 48.26
CA ARG A 194 0.87 -8.39 48.52
C ARG A 194 1.61 -9.30 47.54
N PHE A 195 1.13 -10.52 47.30
CA PHE A 195 1.72 -11.41 46.31
C PHE A 195 1.77 -10.79 44.91
N MET A 196 0.69 -10.13 44.50
CA MET A 196 0.62 -9.47 43.20
C MET A 196 1.55 -8.26 43.11
N LEU A 197 1.61 -7.42 44.15
CA LEU A 197 2.52 -6.27 44.20
C LEU A 197 4.00 -6.70 44.19
N ASP A 198 4.33 -7.80 44.87
CA ASP A 198 5.69 -8.34 44.88
C ASP A 198 6.10 -8.86 43.48
N ALA A 199 5.16 -9.45 42.74
CA ALA A 199 5.37 -10.01 41.41
C ALA A 199 5.29 -8.99 40.26
N ARG A 200 4.54 -7.89 40.43
CA ARG A 200 4.20 -6.90 39.38
C ARG A 200 4.44 -5.47 39.86
N LYS A 201 5.66 -5.18 40.31
CA LYS A 201 6.04 -3.86 40.85
C LYS A 201 5.86 -2.73 39.84
N GLU A 202 6.07 -3.02 38.56
CA GLU A 202 5.85 -2.13 37.42
C GLU A 202 4.38 -1.71 37.24
N HIS A 203 3.44 -2.35 37.93
CA HIS A 203 2.01 -2.06 37.87
C HIS A 203 1.42 -1.71 39.25
N ALA A 204 2.26 -1.35 40.22
CA ALA A 204 1.85 -1.09 41.59
C ALA A 204 0.70 -0.07 41.70
N ASP A 205 0.74 1.00 40.92
CA ASP A 205 -0.31 2.05 40.96
C ASP A 205 -1.68 1.50 40.53
N LEU A 206 -1.73 0.74 39.43
CA LEU A 206 -2.97 0.12 38.96
C LEU A 206 -3.47 -0.95 39.94
N ILE A 207 -2.58 -1.76 40.48
CA ILE A 207 -2.92 -2.79 41.47
C ILE A 207 -3.49 -2.09 42.71
N ASN A 208 -2.86 -1.02 43.19
CA ASN A 208 -3.35 -0.31 44.36
C ASN A 208 -4.72 0.33 44.13
N ALA A 209 -4.97 0.86 42.94
CA ALA A 209 -6.22 1.51 42.57
C ALA A 209 -7.39 0.53 42.34
N HIS A 210 -7.14 -0.61 41.69
CA HIS A 210 -8.21 -1.45 41.14
C HIS A 210 -8.28 -2.88 41.66
N PHE A 211 -7.33 -3.32 42.50
CA PHE A 211 -7.28 -4.71 42.97
C PHE A 211 -8.60 -5.15 43.62
N ASP A 212 -9.19 -4.27 44.41
CA ASP A 212 -10.46 -4.51 45.10
C ASP A 212 -11.59 -4.78 44.09
N GLU A 213 -11.70 -3.95 43.05
CA GLU A 213 -12.70 -4.07 41.99
C GLU A 213 -12.55 -5.40 41.23
N TRP A 214 -11.32 -5.81 40.94
CA TRP A 214 -11.03 -7.05 40.19
C TRP A 214 -11.45 -8.33 40.93
N VAL A 215 -11.48 -8.29 42.26
CA VAL A 215 -11.71 -9.48 43.10
C VAL A 215 -13.12 -9.53 43.71
N ILE A 216 -13.92 -8.46 43.61
CA ILE A 216 -15.28 -8.38 44.17
C ILE A 216 -16.22 -9.49 43.62
N GLU A 217 -16.06 -9.91 42.37
CA GLU A 217 -16.83 -11.06 41.81
C GLU A 217 -16.34 -12.42 42.32
N ASN A 218 -15.05 -12.59 42.58
CA ASN A 218 -14.49 -13.84 43.08
C ASN A 218 -14.84 -14.08 44.56
N VAL A 219 -14.87 -13.03 45.39
CA VAL A 219 -15.20 -13.13 46.81
C VAL A 219 -16.62 -13.64 47.03
N ARG A 220 -17.59 -13.24 46.19
CA ARG A 220 -18.98 -13.72 46.29
C ARG A 220 -19.15 -15.21 45.95
N LYS A 221 -18.36 -15.75 45.01
CA LYS A 221 -18.42 -17.17 44.62
C LYS A 221 -17.74 -18.10 45.63
N VAL A 222 -16.59 -17.70 46.17
CA VAL A 222 -15.84 -18.54 47.12
C VAL A 222 -16.55 -18.64 48.48
N VAL A 223 -17.19 -17.55 48.95
CA VAL A 223 -17.94 -17.55 50.22
C VAL A 223 -19.21 -18.41 50.15
N SER A 224 -19.83 -18.55 48.96
CA SER A 224 -20.99 -19.45 48.79
C SER A 224 -20.64 -20.93 48.67
N GLU A 225 -19.39 -21.28 48.36
CA GLU A 225 -18.92 -22.67 48.25
C GLU A 225 -18.29 -23.19 49.56
N ALA A 226 -18.04 -22.31 50.53
CA ALA A 226 -17.47 -22.63 51.84
C ALA A 226 -18.51 -22.64 52.99
N ALA A 227 -19.80 -22.40 52.69
CA ALA A 227 -20.93 -22.42 53.63
C ALA A 227 -21.82 -23.65 53.37
#